data_AF-A0A2E5D531-F1
#
_entry.id   AF-A0A2E5D531-F1
#
_cell.length_a   1.000
_cell.length_b   1.000
_cell.length_c   1.000
_cell.angle_alpha   90.00
_cell.angle_beta   90.00
_cell.angle_gamma   90.00
#
_symmetry.space_group_name_H-M   'P 1'
#
loop_
_entity.id
_entity.type
_entity.pdbx_description
1 polymer ?
#
loop_
_entity_poly.entity_id
_entity_poly.type
_entity_poly.pdbx_seq_one_letter_code
_entity_poly.pdbx_strand_id
1 'polypeptide(L)'
;MIWTLVLAAQGYFRGMRRTADNLGKVVEESTFRDWSGKTGEPSGKEREVRNTRIREVVSGLTAQEFNPDTKVRLIELRTQFYSKLSKGEREVFVTSLLEGLDTYIMLFDSLPGERRRKLVKRAVKAAREELPSELRDKYELLDAEEEHENIGEIGWRAAMENKEPDKIMEFLQLIEIAGELIQRMRIPQWEGARGDK
;
A
#
# COMPACT_ATOMS: atom_id res chain seq x y z
N MET A 1 32.00 0.67 -14.49
CA MET A 1 31.21 1.10 -13.31
C MET A 1 29.79 1.53 -13.69
N ILE A 2 29.59 2.33 -14.75
CA ILE A 2 28.22 2.71 -15.20
C ILE A 2 27.40 1.49 -15.63
N TRP A 3 28.00 0.54 -16.36
CA TRP A 3 27.31 -0.68 -16.80
C TRP A 3 26.90 -1.62 -15.67
N THR A 4 27.67 -1.71 -14.59
CA THR A 4 27.30 -2.51 -13.41
C THR A 4 26.14 -1.89 -12.63
N LEU A 5 26.07 -0.56 -12.54
CA LEU A 5 24.93 0.16 -11.98
C LEU A 5 23.68 0.00 -12.83
N VAL A 6 23.79 0.08 -14.15
CA VAL A 6 22.67 -0.15 -15.08
C VAL A 6 22.18 -1.60 -15.00
N LEU A 7 23.07 -2.59 -14.91
CA LEU A 7 22.68 -4.00 -14.76
C LEU A 7 22.07 -4.30 -13.39
N ALA A 8 22.57 -3.68 -12.32
CA ALA A 8 21.98 -3.78 -10.99
C ALA A 8 20.58 -3.16 -10.96
N ALA A 9 20.42 -1.96 -11.54
CA ALA A 9 19.12 -1.32 -11.70
C ALA A 9 18.18 -2.17 -12.57
N GLN A 10 18.63 -2.68 -13.72
CA GLN A 10 17.82 -3.54 -14.59
C GLN A 10 17.44 -4.88 -13.92
N GLY A 11 18.34 -5.48 -13.14
CA GLY A 11 18.06 -6.68 -12.35
C GLY A 11 17.04 -6.42 -11.25
N TYR A 12 17.17 -5.28 -10.57
CA TYR A 12 16.25 -4.79 -9.55
C TYR A 12 14.84 -4.52 -10.11
N PHE A 13 14.75 -3.74 -11.19
CA PHE A 13 13.48 -3.48 -11.90
C PHE A 13 12.85 -4.75 -12.49
N ARG A 14 13.66 -5.70 -12.98
CA ARG A 14 13.15 -7.03 -13.37
C ARG A 14 12.63 -7.84 -12.18
N GLY A 15 13.25 -7.72 -11.02
CA GLY A 15 12.80 -8.34 -9.77
C GLY A 15 11.40 -7.83 -9.38
N MET A 16 11.21 -6.51 -9.35
CA MET A 16 9.91 -5.90 -9.05
C MET A 16 8.82 -6.25 -10.07
N ARG A 17 9.14 -6.24 -11.38
CA ARG A 17 8.18 -6.67 -12.42
C ARG A 17 7.79 -8.14 -12.23
N ARG A 18 8.74 -9.02 -11.95
CA ARG A 18 8.44 -10.42 -11.61
C ARG A 18 7.56 -10.54 -10.37
N THR A 19 7.76 -9.71 -9.34
CA THR A 19 6.92 -9.72 -8.14
C THR A 19 5.50 -9.26 -8.47
N ALA A 20 5.31 -8.25 -9.32
CA ALA A 20 3.98 -7.80 -9.74
C ALA A 20 3.28 -8.83 -10.64
N ASP A 21 4.01 -9.46 -11.56
CA ASP A 21 3.49 -10.52 -12.43
C ASP A 21 3.17 -11.80 -11.65
N ASN A 22 4.02 -12.15 -10.68
CA ASN A 22 3.77 -13.26 -9.77
C ASN A 22 2.58 -12.96 -8.85
N LEU A 23 2.45 -11.74 -8.35
CA LEU A 23 1.27 -11.32 -7.57
C LEU A 23 0.01 -11.37 -8.44
N GLY A 24 0.11 -10.93 -9.69
CA GLY A 24 -0.94 -11.06 -10.71
C GLY A 24 -1.37 -12.50 -10.85
N LYS A 25 -0.45 -13.42 -11.12
CA LYS A 25 -0.74 -14.87 -11.13
C LYS A 25 -1.30 -15.34 -9.81
N VAL A 26 -0.87 -14.80 -8.69
CA VAL A 26 -1.33 -15.24 -7.37
C VAL A 26 -2.80 -14.88 -7.12
N VAL A 27 -3.21 -13.71 -7.59
CA VAL A 27 -4.57 -13.15 -7.47
C VAL A 27 -5.49 -13.65 -8.61
N GLU A 28 -4.93 -13.90 -9.79
CA GLU A 28 -5.61 -14.33 -11.03
C GLU A 28 -5.58 -15.85 -11.24
N GLU A 29 -4.71 -16.61 -10.56
CA GLU A 29 -4.75 -18.06 -10.57
C GLU A 29 -6.18 -18.48 -10.21
N SER A 30 -6.74 -19.32 -11.07
CA SER A 30 -8.14 -19.68 -11.23
C SER A 30 -8.81 -20.36 -10.03
N THR A 31 -8.31 -20.19 -8.79
CA THR A 31 -8.72 -20.98 -7.62
C THR A 31 -8.61 -20.30 -6.25
N PHE A 32 -8.40 -18.97 -6.12
CA PHE A 32 -8.71 -18.34 -4.84
C PHE A 32 -10.22 -18.13 -4.74
N ARG A 33 -10.90 -19.09 -4.10
CA ARG A 33 -12.36 -19.10 -3.95
C ARG A 33 -12.83 -17.79 -3.31
N ASP A 34 -13.89 -17.21 -3.86
CA ASP A 34 -14.55 -16.06 -3.27
C ASP A 34 -15.32 -16.49 -2.02
N TRP A 35 -14.96 -15.89 -0.89
CA TRP A 35 -15.58 -16.10 0.42
C TRP A 35 -16.31 -14.86 0.93
N SER A 36 -16.39 -13.78 0.15
CA SER A 36 -17.03 -12.52 0.58
C SER A 36 -18.53 -12.65 0.86
N GLY A 37 -19.22 -13.52 0.12
CA GLY A 37 -20.65 -13.81 0.29
C GLY A 37 -20.94 -15.03 1.18
N LYS A 38 -19.94 -15.63 1.82
CA LYS A 38 -20.11 -16.80 2.68
C LYS A 38 -20.44 -16.34 4.10
N THR A 39 -21.44 -16.95 4.72
CA THR A 39 -21.84 -16.66 6.11
C THR A 39 -20.89 -17.23 7.17
N GLY A 40 -19.94 -18.09 6.77
CA GLY A 40 -18.96 -18.71 7.66
C GLY A 40 -17.53 -18.47 7.21
N GLU A 41 -16.59 -18.82 8.08
CA GLU A 41 -15.15 -18.74 7.84
C GLU A 41 -14.60 -20.05 7.23
N PRO A 42 -13.53 -20.00 6.43
CA PRO A 42 -12.79 -21.18 6.05
C PRO A 42 -12.33 -21.96 7.28
N SER A 43 -12.32 -23.30 7.20
CA SER A 43 -11.92 -24.17 8.31
C SER A 43 -10.96 -25.28 7.88
N GLY A 44 -10.26 -25.85 8.87
CA GLY A 44 -9.28 -26.92 8.65
C GLY A 44 -8.21 -26.56 7.62
N LYS A 45 -7.91 -27.51 6.73
CA LYS A 45 -6.88 -27.37 5.69
C LYS A 45 -7.14 -26.21 4.72
N GLU A 46 -8.41 -25.87 4.44
CA GLU A 46 -8.73 -24.73 3.56
C GLU A 46 -8.30 -23.41 4.19
N ARG A 47 -8.52 -23.24 5.50
CA ARG A 47 -8.06 -22.05 6.24
C ARG A 47 -6.55 -21.90 6.23
N GLU A 48 -5.81 -23.00 6.40
CA GLU A 48 -4.34 -22.97 6.39
C GLU A 48 -3.78 -22.54 5.04
N VAL A 49 -4.33 -23.09 3.95
CA VAL A 49 -3.93 -22.72 2.58
C VAL A 49 -4.23 -21.25 2.31
N ARG A 50 -5.42 -20.77 2.71
CA ARG A 50 -5.82 -19.38 2.50
C ARG A 50 -5.01 -18.40 3.33
N ASN A 51 -4.71 -18.72 4.59
CA ASN A 51 -3.82 -17.91 5.43
C ASN A 51 -2.40 -17.82 4.84
N THR A 52 -1.87 -18.92 4.32
CA THR A 52 -0.57 -18.93 3.64
C THR A 52 -0.61 -18.01 2.43
N ARG A 53 -1.69 -18.09 1.64
CA ARG A 53 -1.88 -17.24 0.47
C ARG A 53 -2.00 -15.76 0.82
N ILE A 54 -2.72 -15.42 1.88
CA ILE A 54 -2.84 -14.05 2.40
C ILE A 54 -1.44 -13.50 2.71
N ARG A 55 -0.59 -14.27 3.40
CA ARG A 55 0.79 -13.84 3.72
C ARG A 55 1.66 -13.67 2.48
N GLU A 56 1.54 -14.56 1.49
CA GLU A 56 2.25 -14.43 0.21
C GLU A 56 1.87 -13.13 -0.51
N VAL A 57 0.57 -12.82 -0.59
CA VAL A 57 0.07 -11.60 -1.21
C VAL A 57 0.57 -10.37 -0.46
N VAL A 58 0.43 -10.36 0.86
CA VAL A 58 0.90 -9.27 1.71
C VAL A 58 2.39 -9.04 1.51
N SER A 59 3.20 -10.09 1.57
CA SER A 59 4.64 -9.98 1.34
C SER A 59 4.97 -9.44 -0.05
N GLY A 60 4.21 -9.83 -1.07
CA GLY A 60 4.39 -9.31 -2.43
C GLY A 60 4.02 -7.83 -2.55
N LEU A 61 2.99 -7.38 -1.83
CA LEU A 61 2.55 -5.99 -1.80
C LEU A 61 3.54 -5.10 -1.03
N THR A 62 4.05 -5.57 0.10
CA THR A 62 4.90 -4.76 1.00
C THR A 62 6.39 -4.78 0.62
N ALA A 63 6.85 -5.81 -0.11
CA ALA A 63 8.23 -5.89 -0.59
C ALA A 63 8.52 -5.05 -1.84
N GLN A 64 7.50 -4.48 -2.49
CA GLN A 64 7.70 -3.58 -3.62
C GLN A 64 8.14 -2.21 -3.09
N GLU A 65 9.34 -1.74 -3.44
CA GLU A 65 9.61 -0.31 -3.38
C GLU A 65 8.69 0.40 -4.38
N PHE A 66 8.35 1.66 -4.08
CA PHE A 66 7.43 2.44 -4.88
C PHE A 66 7.87 2.50 -6.34
N ASN A 67 7.14 1.77 -7.18
CA ASN A 67 7.32 1.78 -8.62
C ASN A 67 6.05 2.38 -9.28
N PRO A 68 6.15 3.58 -9.86
CA PRO A 68 5.03 4.24 -10.53
C PRO A 68 4.41 3.37 -11.63
N ASP A 69 5.24 2.60 -12.37
CA ASP A 69 4.78 1.76 -13.49
C ASP A 69 3.86 0.62 -13.04
N THR A 70 4.01 0.13 -11.80
CA THR A 70 3.22 -0.98 -11.26
C THR A 70 2.19 -0.55 -10.22
N LYS A 71 2.23 0.70 -9.74
CA LYS A 71 1.36 1.25 -8.69
C LYS A 71 -0.12 0.99 -8.93
N VAL A 72 -0.65 1.39 -10.10
CA VAL A 72 -2.08 1.20 -10.45
C VAL A 72 -2.43 -0.29 -10.45
N ARG A 73 -1.59 -1.11 -11.07
CA ARG A 73 -1.81 -2.56 -11.15
C ARG A 73 -1.81 -3.21 -9.76
N LEU A 74 -0.91 -2.80 -8.87
CA LEU A 74 -0.84 -3.31 -7.50
C LEU A 74 -2.09 -2.91 -6.69
N ILE A 75 -2.58 -1.68 -6.85
CA ILE A 75 -3.82 -1.21 -6.21
C ILE A 75 -5.02 -2.05 -6.67
N GLU A 76 -5.12 -2.34 -7.97
CA GLU A 76 -6.16 -3.20 -8.52
C GLU A 76 -6.07 -4.62 -7.96
N LEU A 77 -4.88 -5.23 -7.99
CA LEU A 77 -4.66 -6.58 -7.48
C LEU A 77 -4.97 -6.68 -5.98
N ARG A 78 -4.55 -5.70 -5.18
CA ARG A 78 -4.90 -5.58 -3.76
C ARG A 78 -6.41 -5.55 -3.58
N THR A 79 -7.10 -4.68 -4.31
CA THR A 79 -8.56 -4.49 -4.22
C THR A 79 -9.31 -5.78 -4.61
N GLN A 80 -8.88 -6.44 -5.69
CA GLN A 80 -9.45 -7.69 -6.18
C GLN A 80 -9.20 -8.87 -5.25
N PHE A 81 -8.04 -8.92 -4.60
CA PHE A 81 -7.76 -9.95 -3.61
C PHE A 81 -8.60 -9.75 -2.35
N TYR A 82 -8.61 -8.52 -1.83
CA TYR A 82 -9.36 -8.14 -0.64
C TYR A 82 -10.85 -8.44 -0.77
N SER A 83 -11.44 -8.17 -1.95
CA SER A 83 -12.86 -8.42 -2.20
C SER A 83 -13.24 -9.90 -2.14
N LYS A 84 -12.30 -10.84 -2.23
CA LYS A 84 -12.56 -12.30 -2.17
C LYS A 84 -12.43 -12.90 -0.75
N LEU A 85 -11.98 -12.10 0.22
CA LEU A 85 -11.72 -12.54 1.59
C LEU A 85 -13.01 -12.60 2.41
N SER A 86 -13.09 -13.57 3.32
CA SER A 86 -14.07 -13.57 4.41
C SER A 86 -13.81 -12.43 5.41
N LYS A 87 -14.73 -12.19 6.35
CA LYS A 87 -14.57 -11.14 7.36
C LYS A 87 -13.30 -11.33 8.21
N GLY A 88 -13.07 -12.54 8.71
CA GLY A 88 -11.87 -12.84 9.51
C GLY A 88 -10.58 -12.77 8.68
N GLU A 89 -10.62 -13.13 7.41
CA GLU A 89 -9.46 -13.03 6.52
C GLU A 89 -9.10 -11.58 6.18
N ARG A 90 -10.09 -10.70 6.04
CA ARG A 90 -9.87 -9.26 5.85
C ARG A 90 -9.09 -8.67 7.03
N GLU A 91 -9.43 -9.05 8.25
CA GLU A 91 -8.71 -8.62 9.47
C GLU A 91 -7.25 -9.09 9.44
N VAL A 92 -7.00 -10.36 9.13
CA VAL A 92 -5.63 -10.90 9.00
C VAL A 92 -4.86 -10.16 7.91
N PHE A 93 -5.49 -9.91 6.78
CA PHE A 93 -4.87 -9.23 5.64
C PHE A 93 -4.47 -7.78 5.96
N VAL A 94 -5.38 -6.97 6.51
CA VAL A 94 -5.07 -5.57 6.83
C VAL A 94 -4.04 -5.45 7.95
N THR A 95 -4.11 -6.31 8.97
CA THR A 95 -3.12 -6.34 10.06
C THR A 95 -1.74 -6.62 9.50
N SER A 96 -1.63 -7.63 8.63
CA SER A 96 -0.34 -8.00 8.02
C SER A 96 0.19 -6.91 7.07
N LEU A 97 -0.69 -6.18 6.36
CA LEU A 97 -0.27 -5.03 5.56
C LEU A 97 0.26 -3.89 6.44
N LEU A 98 -0.42 -3.59 7.55
CA LEU A 98 0.04 -2.57 8.51
C LEU A 98 1.39 -2.95 9.12
N GLU A 99 1.60 -4.21 9.47
CA GLU A 99 2.90 -4.71 9.94
C GLU A 99 3.99 -4.53 8.87
N GLY A 100 3.69 -4.85 7.61
CA GLY A 100 4.63 -4.64 6.51
C GLY A 100 4.93 -3.16 6.22
N LEU A 101 4.00 -2.26 6.55
CA LEU A 101 4.16 -0.81 6.42
C LEU A 101 4.64 -0.13 7.72
N ASP A 102 4.89 -0.88 8.79
CA ASP A 102 5.12 -0.34 10.14
C ASP A 102 6.28 0.65 10.19
N THR A 103 7.34 0.39 9.41
CA THR A 103 8.46 1.32 9.31
C THR A 103 8.02 2.69 8.78
N TYR A 104 7.14 2.76 7.77
CA TYR A 104 6.64 4.04 7.25
C TYR A 104 5.71 4.73 8.25
N ILE A 105 4.85 3.96 8.90
CA ILE A 105 3.92 4.45 9.93
C ILE A 105 4.73 5.07 11.08
N MET A 106 5.71 4.35 11.63
CA MET A 106 6.60 4.85 12.68
C MET A 106 7.34 6.11 12.27
N LEU A 107 7.88 6.14 11.05
CA LEU A 107 8.60 7.31 10.55
C LEU A 107 7.72 8.54 10.49
N PHE A 108 6.49 8.41 10.03
CA PHE A 108 5.56 9.53 10.04
C PHE A 108 5.08 9.91 11.42
N ASP A 109 4.75 8.94 12.27
CA ASP A 109 4.27 9.20 13.62
C ASP A 109 5.35 9.88 14.48
N SER A 110 6.63 9.69 14.15
CA SER A 110 7.76 10.41 14.77
C SER A 110 7.88 11.89 14.36
N LEU A 111 7.19 12.32 13.29
CA LEU A 111 7.23 13.71 12.84
C LEU A 111 6.37 14.61 13.76
N PRO A 112 6.76 15.89 13.95
CA PRO A 112 5.91 16.87 14.61
C PRO A 112 4.53 16.98 13.93
N GLY A 113 3.47 17.24 14.70
CA GLY A 113 2.09 17.34 14.21
C GLY A 113 1.92 18.26 12.98
N GLU A 114 2.58 19.42 12.97
CA GLU A 114 2.55 20.32 11.81
C GLU A 114 3.14 19.67 10.54
N ARG A 115 4.23 18.91 10.67
CA ARG A 115 4.83 18.17 9.55
C ARG A 115 3.96 17.02 9.11
N ARG A 116 3.34 16.28 10.03
CA ARG A 116 2.36 15.23 9.73
C ARG A 116 1.18 15.79 8.94
N ARG A 117 0.55 16.86 9.41
CA ARG A 117 -0.55 17.55 8.69
C ARG A 117 -0.15 17.98 7.28
N LYS A 118 1.02 18.61 7.12
CA LYS A 118 1.53 19.00 5.79
C LYS A 118 1.72 17.79 4.87
N LEU A 119 2.21 16.67 5.42
CA LEU A 119 2.48 15.47 4.66
C LEU A 119 1.18 14.76 4.25
N VAL A 120 0.19 14.67 5.14
CA VAL A 120 -1.15 14.16 4.82
C VAL A 120 -1.78 14.98 3.70
N LYS A 121 -1.78 16.32 3.81
CA LYS A 121 -2.33 17.20 2.77
C LYS A 121 -1.66 16.99 1.41
N ARG A 122 -0.33 16.81 1.40
CA ARG A 122 0.42 16.49 0.18
C ARG A 122 0.08 15.10 -0.36
N ALA A 123 -0.06 14.10 0.50
CA ALA A 123 -0.43 12.75 0.11
C ALA A 123 -1.83 12.69 -0.49
N VAL A 124 -2.81 13.38 0.12
CA VAL A 124 -4.18 13.51 -0.40
C VAL A 124 -4.19 14.21 -1.76
N LYS A 125 -3.45 15.31 -1.89
CA LYS A 125 -3.33 16.01 -3.18
C LYS A 125 -2.73 15.11 -4.26
N ALA A 126 -1.62 14.43 -3.94
CA ALA A 126 -0.98 13.49 -4.88
C ALA A 126 -1.92 12.33 -5.24
N ALA A 127 -2.67 11.78 -4.28
CA ALA A 127 -3.67 10.75 -4.54
C ALA A 127 -4.75 11.24 -5.51
N ARG A 128 -5.26 12.47 -5.34
CA ARG A 128 -6.25 13.07 -6.23
C ARG A 128 -5.69 13.34 -7.63
N GLU A 129 -4.41 13.62 -7.78
CA GLU A 129 -3.78 13.93 -9.07
C GLU A 129 -3.30 12.68 -9.82
N GLU A 130 -2.74 11.70 -9.11
CA GLU A 130 -2.05 10.55 -9.69
C GLU A 130 -2.94 9.30 -9.83
N LEU A 131 -4.00 9.17 -9.02
CA LEU A 131 -4.88 8.00 -9.12
C LEU A 131 -5.85 8.14 -10.31
N PRO A 132 -6.06 7.06 -11.08
CA PRO A 132 -7.14 6.96 -12.06
C PRO A 132 -8.50 7.30 -11.45
N SER A 133 -9.42 7.88 -12.24
CA SER A 133 -10.80 8.23 -11.82
C SER A 133 -11.51 7.08 -11.13
N GLU A 134 -11.39 5.88 -11.70
CA GLU A 134 -12.09 4.68 -11.27
C GLU A 134 -11.62 4.18 -9.89
N LEU A 135 -10.43 4.60 -9.48
CA LEU A 135 -9.87 4.32 -8.16
C LEU A 135 -10.12 5.47 -7.18
N ARG A 136 -10.10 6.73 -7.63
CA ARG A 136 -10.39 7.89 -6.78
C ARG A 136 -11.77 7.79 -6.14
N ASP A 137 -12.78 7.45 -6.92
CA ASP A 137 -14.18 7.37 -6.45
C ASP A 137 -14.42 6.24 -5.43
N LYS A 138 -13.43 5.36 -5.20
CA LYS A 138 -13.52 4.25 -4.23
C LYS A 138 -13.01 4.63 -2.85
N TYR A 139 -12.34 5.76 -2.69
CA TYR A 139 -11.71 6.15 -1.42
C TYR A 139 -12.42 7.36 -0.82
N GLU A 140 -13.42 7.13 0.02
CA GLU A 140 -14.12 8.19 0.77
C GLU A 140 -13.13 9.04 1.59
N LEU A 141 -12.10 8.38 2.13
CA LEU A 141 -11.03 9.06 2.85
C LEU A 141 -10.38 10.20 2.06
N LEU A 142 -10.39 10.22 0.72
CA LEU A 142 -9.79 11.33 -0.04
C LEU A 142 -10.55 12.66 0.15
N ASP A 143 -11.83 12.61 0.51
CA ASP A 143 -12.69 13.78 0.72
C ASP A 143 -12.98 14.07 2.20
N ALA A 144 -12.54 13.19 3.11
CA ALA A 144 -12.72 13.32 4.55
C ALA A 144 -11.66 14.26 5.18
N GLU A 145 -11.81 15.58 5.01
CA GLU A 145 -10.88 16.56 5.57
C GLU A 145 -10.68 16.44 7.09
N GLU A 146 -11.75 16.09 7.82
CA GLU A 146 -11.69 15.85 9.27
C GLU A 146 -10.76 14.67 9.61
N GLU A 147 -10.82 13.58 8.85
CA GLU A 147 -9.92 12.44 9.02
C GLU A 147 -8.47 12.82 8.67
N HIS A 148 -8.23 13.71 7.70
CA HIS A 148 -6.88 14.18 7.39
C HIS A 148 -6.26 14.97 8.55
N GLU A 149 -7.04 15.88 9.13
CA GLU A 149 -6.60 16.67 10.28
C GLU A 149 -6.38 15.77 11.50
N ASN A 150 -7.29 14.82 11.75
CA ASN A 150 -7.15 13.81 12.79
C ASN A 150 -5.84 13.01 12.64
N ILE A 151 -5.59 12.40 11.46
CA ILE A 151 -4.34 11.68 11.17
C ILE A 151 -3.11 12.57 11.42
N GLY A 152 -3.16 13.84 11.00
CA GLY A 152 -2.05 14.78 11.24
C GLY A 152 -1.80 15.09 12.71
N GLU A 153 -2.86 15.04 13.53
CA GLU A 153 -2.82 15.33 14.97
C GLU A 153 -2.39 14.13 15.81
N ILE A 154 -2.96 12.95 15.57
CA ILE A 154 -2.72 11.77 16.41
C ILE A 154 -1.76 10.76 15.78
N GLY A 155 -1.54 10.82 14.47
CA GLY A 155 -0.72 9.88 13.71
C GLY A 155 -1.54 8.74 13.09
N TRP A 156 -0.93 7.97 12.19
CA TRP A 156 -1.61 6.86 11.53
C TRP A 156 -1.93 5.73 12.49
N ARG A 157 -0.99 5.37 13.38
CA ARG A 157 -1.21 4.24 14.29
C ARG A 157 -2.44 4.45 15.17
N ALA A 158 -2.54 5.64 15.79
CA ALA A 158 -3.70 6.01 16.58
C ALA A 158 -4.96 6.19 15.72
N ALA A 159 -4.85 6.80 14.53
CA ALA A 159 -5.99 6.99 13.65
C ALA A 159 -6.59 5.67 13.15
N MET A 160 -5.81 4.61 13.00
CA MET A 160 -6.32 3.30 12.57
C MET A 160 -6.73 2.39 13.73
N GLU A 161 -6.47 2.80 14.98
CA GLU A 161 -6.82 2.02 16.15
C GLU A 161 -8.34 1.78 16.20
N ASN A 162 -8.74 0.52 16.36
CA ASN A 162 -10.14 0.08 16.39
C ASN A 162 -10.96 0.33 15.12
N LYS A 163 -10.35 0.74 13.98
CA LYS A 163 -11.08 0.83 12.71
C LYS A 163 -11.34 -0.56 12.12
N GLU A 164 -12.49 -0.73 11.49
CA GLU A 164 -12.81 -1.96 10.76
C GLU A 164 -11.88 -2.15 9.55
N PRO A 165 -11.62 -3.39 9.11
CA PRO A 165 -10.71 -3.66 7.99
C PRO A 165 -11.02 -2.88 6.71
N ASP A 166 -12.31 -2.73 6.37
CA ASP A 166 -12.74 -2.00 5.17
C ASP A 166 -12.36 -0.52 5.27
N LYS A 167 -12.44 0.07 6.47
CA LYS A 167 -11.97 1.43 6.70
C LYS A 167 -10.45 1.50 6.65
N ILE A 168 -9.72 0.59 7.28
CA ILE A 168 -8.24 0.56 7.22
C ILE A 168 -7.74 0.52 5.77
N MET A 169 -8.40 -0.24 4.89
CA MET A 169 -8.05 -0.32 3.46
C MET A 169 -8.06 1.05 2.76
N GLU A 170 -8.91 1.98 3.18
CA GLU A 170 -8.90 3.35 2.63
C GLU A 170 -7.64 4.13 3.04
N PHE A 171 -7.16 3.92 4.28
CA PHE A 171 -5.97 4.59 4.82
C PHE A 171 -4.68 4.08 4.19
N LEU A 172 -4.62 2.80 3.81
CA LEU A 172 -3.44 2.19 3.20
C LEU A 172 -2.97 2.95 1.96
N GLN A 173 -3.91 3.45 1.14
CA GLN A 173 -3.55 4.22 -0.05
C GLN A 173 -2.82 5.53 0.30
N LEU A 174 -3.24 6.19 1.38
CA LEU A 174 -2.59 7.41 1.86
C LEU A 174 -1.26 7.12 2.53
N ILE A 175 -1.14 6.04 3.30
CA ILE A 175 0.12 5.61 3.92
C ILE A 175 1.17 5.30 2.85
N GLU A 176 0.77 4.61 1.79
CA GLU A 176 1.63 4.30 0.65
C GLU A 176 2.13 5.59 -0.02
N ILE A 177 1.24 6.48 -0.43
CA ILE A 177 1.62 7.75 -1.08
C ILE A 177 2.47 8.63 -0.16
N ALA A 178 2.15 8.65 1.13
CA ALA A 178 2.97 9.34 2.12
C ALA A 178 4.37 8.72 2.26
N GLY A 179 4.48 7.40 2.29
CA GLY A 179 5.75 6.67 2.30
C GLY A 179 6.62 7.05 1.10
N GLU A 180 6.02 7.11 -0.09
CA GLU A 180 6.66 7.59 -1.31
C GLU A 180 7.18 9.02 -1.16
N LEU A 181 6.37 9.95 -0.63
CA LEU A 181 6.78 11.32 -0.38
C LEU A 181 7.94 11.40 0.64
N ILE A 182 7.92 10.59 1.69
CA ILE A 182 9.01 10.50 2.68
C ILE A 182 10.30 10.01 2.04
N GLN A 183 10.23 8.97 1.19
CA GLN A 183 11.39 8.47 0.47
C GLN A 183 11.96 9.53 -0.49
N ARG A 184 11.11 10.23 -1.25
CA ARG A 184 11.52 11.33 -2.13
C ARG A 184 12.19 12.48 -1.36
N MET A 185 11.82 12.71 -0.09
CA MET A 185 12.50 13.69 0.77
C MET A 185 13.85 13.18 1.32
N ARG A 186 14.02 11.86 1.48
CA ARG A 186 15.26 11.23 1.95
C ARG A 186 16.30 11.06 0.85
N ILE A 187 15.86 10.87 -0.39
CA ILE A 187 16.72 10.89 -1.58
C ILE A 187 16.95 12.37 -1.92
N PRO A 188 18.14 12.96 -1.65
CA PRO A 188 18.41 14.30 -2.10
C PRO A 188 18.28 14.29 -3.63
N GLN A 189 17.59 15.28 -4.19
CA GLN A 189 17.41 15.46 -5.64
C GLN A 189 18.73 15.22 -6.40
N TRP A 190 18.95 13.99 -6.87
CA TRP A 190 20.21 13.60 -7.50
C TRP A 190 20.20 13.83 -9.03
N GLU A 191 19.13 14.43 -9.55
CA GLU A 191 18.99 14.77 -10.97
C GLU A 191 18.62 16.24 -11.24
N GLY A 192 18.74 17.14 -10.25
CA GLY A 192 18.38 18.56 -10.42
C GLY A 192 19.48 19.60 -10.12
N ALA A 193 20.56 19.22 -9.42
CA ALA A 193 21.61 20.15 -8.99
C ALA A 193 22.95 19.97 -9.73
N ARG A 194 22.89 19.69 -11.02
CA ARG A 194 23.97 19.90 -12.00
C ARG A 194 23.32 20.56 -13.21
N GLY A 195 23.51 21.82 -13.54
CA GLY A 195 24.26 22.93 -13.00
C GLY A 195 23.99 24.09 -13.96
N ASP A 196 24.21 25.31 -13.51
CA ASP A 196 24.22 26.50 -14.36
C ASP A 196 24.91 26.26 -15.70
N LYS A 197 24.22 26.58 -16.78
CA LYS A 197 24.68 27.46 -17.85
C LYS A 197 23.52 27.92 -18.73
#